data_AF-A0A966WBQ8-F1
#
_entry.id   AF-A0A966WBQ8-F1
#
_cell.length_a   1.000
_cell.length_b   1.000
_cell.length_c   1.000
_cell.angle_alpha   90.00
_cell.angle_beta   90.00
_cell.angle_gamma   90.00
#
_symmetry.space_group_name_H-M   'P 1'
#
loop_
_entity.id
_entity.type
_entity.pdbx_description
1 polymer ?
#
loop_
_entity_poly.entity_id
_entity_poly.type
_entity_poly.pdbx_seq_one_letter_code
_entity_poly.pdbx_strand_id
1 'polypeptide(L)' 'MAIDVVQRLIEYPTVSVQTIAKRHKVSVQAANQAVARLVTLGVLREPSGKKYNRVFVAEAIFKILLS' A
#
# COMPACT_ATOMS: atom_id res chain seq x y z
N MET A 1 1.84 17.55 -5.65
CA MET A 1 1.60 16.95 -4.32
C MET A 1 0.47 15.93 -4.35
N ALA A 2 -0.81 16.34 -4.34
CA ALA A 2 -1.93 15.37 -4.42
C ALA A 2 -1.93 14.58 -5.75
N ILE A 3 -1.64 15.26 -6.87
CA ILE A 3 -1.56 14.63 -8.20
C ILE A 3 -0.43 13.59 -8.30
N ASP A 4 0.74 13.85 -7.72
CA ASP A 4 1.89 12.92 -7.72
C ASP A 4 1.61 11.66 -6.91
N VAL A 5 0.85 11.81 -5.82
CA VAL A 5 0.43 10.68 -4.98
C VAL A 5 -0.58 9.82 -5.73
N VAL A 6 -1.50 10.44 -6.47
CA VAL A 6 -2.50 9.75 -7.30
C VAL A 6 -1.84 9.06 -8.52
N GLN A 7 -0.97 9.74 -9.27
CA GLN A 7 -0.24 9.14 -10.40
C GLN A 7 0.57 7.92 -9.97
N ARG A 8 1.17 7.93 -8.79
CA ARG A 8 1.90 6.76 -8.28
C ARG A 8 1.03 5.59 -7.88
N LEU A 9 -0.17 5.86 -7.38
CA LEU A 9 -1.14 4.83 -7.10
C LEU A 9 -1.68 4.20 -8.40
N ILE A 10 -1.66 4.96 -9.50
CA ILE A 10 -1.93 4.47 -10.86
C ILE A 10 -0.74 3.62 -11.37
N GLU A 11 0.50 4.08 -11.20
CA GLU A 11 1.71 3.41 -11.71
C GLU A 11 2.06 2.10 -10.96
N TYR A 12 1.79 2.03 -9.65
CA TYR A 12 2.10 0.86 -8.81
C TYR A 12 0.99 0.63 -7.78
N PRO A 13 -0.07 -0.13 -8.12
CA PRO A 13 -1.21 -0.38 -7.23
C PRO A 13 -0.89 -1.40 -6.12
N THR A 14 0.40 -1.61 -5.84
CA THR A 14 0.94 -2.51 -4.82
C THR A 14 1.92 -1.76 -3.93
N VAL A 15 1.94 -2.09 -2.65
CA VAL A 15 2.88 -1.52 -1.69
C VAL A 15 3.39 -2.59 -0.72
N SER A 16 4.66 -2.50 -0.36
CA SER A 16 5.25 -3.31 0.71
C SER A 16 5.61 -2.42 1.90
N VAL A 17 5.61 -3.00 3.09
CA VAL A 17 6.01 -2.31 4.34
C VAL A 17 7.44 -1.77 4.23
N GLN A 18 8.34 -2.53 3.59
CA GLN A 18 9.74 -2.13 3.39
C GLN A 18 9.84 -0.91 2.48
N THR A 19 9.04 -0.87 1.41
CA THR A 19 8.97 0.29 0.50
C THR A 19 8.46 1.53 1.24
N ILE A 20 7.44 1.39 2.09
CA ILE A 20 6.90 2.50 2.90
C ILE A 20 7.93 3.01 3.89
N ALA A 21 8.55 2.12 4.65
CA ALA A 21 9.56 2.46 5.65
C ALA A 21 10.72 3.25 5.02
N LYS A 22 11.27 2.73 3.91
CA LYS A 22 12.38 3.37 3.18
C LYS A 22 11.98 4.73 2.62
N ARG A 23 10.79 4.83 2.03
CA ARG A 23 10.32 6.05 1.37
C ARG A 23 10.02 7.18 2.35
N HIS A 24 9.37 6.85 3.47
CA HIS A 24 8.96 7.82 4.48
C HIS A 24 10.02 8.00 5.58
N LYS A 25 11.15 7.30 5.49
CA LYS A 25 12.24 7.33 6.48
C LYS A 25 11.74 7.05 7.90
N VAL A 26 10.81 6.10 8.03
CA VAL A 26 10.23 5.67 9.31
C VAL A 26 10.66 4.25 9.65
N SER A 27 10.49 3.84 10.90
CA SER A 27 10.73 2.46 11.29
C SER A 27 9.79 1.49 10.57
N VAL A 28 10.23 0.25 10.39
CA VAL A 28 9.40 -0.83 9.82
C VAL A 28 8.15 -1.07 10.66
N GLN A 29 8.22 -0.86 11.98
CA GLN A 29 7.07 -0.98 12.89
C GLN A 29 6.05 0.13 12.64
N ALA A 30 6.49 1.39 12.48
CA ALA A 30 5.60 2.50 12.15
C ALA A 30 4.94 2.31 10.78
N ALA A 31 5.70 1.84 9.78
CA ALA A 31 5.17 1.49 8.47
C ALA A 31 4.14 0.35 8.56
N ASN A 32 4.40 -0.70 9.36
CA ASN A 32 3.46 -1.78 9.60
C ASN A 32 2.15 -1.30 10.23
N GLN A 33 2.21 -0.40 11.22
CA GLN A 33 1.01 0.16 11.84
C GLN A 33 0.19 0.98 10.84
N ALA A 34 0.85 1.79 10.01
CA ALA A 34 0.17 2.56 8.97
C ALA A 34 -0.53 1.64 7.95
N VAL A 35 0.15 0.59 7.50
CA VAL A 35 -0.43 -0.42 6.60
C VAL A 35 -1.60 -1.13 7.24
N ALA A 36 -1.46 -1.58 8.49
CA ALA A 36 -2.54 -2.25 9.23
C ALA A 36 -3.79 -1.35 9.32
N ARG A 37 -3.60 -0.06 9.63
CA ARG A 37 -4.70 0.91 9.66
C ARG A 37 -5.38 1.05 8.31
N LEU A 38 -4.62 1.14 7.22
CA LEU A 38 -5.16 1.23 5.86
C LEU A 38 -5.89 -0.05 5.43
N VAL A 39 -5.46 -1.22 5.91
CA VAL A 39 -6.17 -2.49 5.72
C VAL A 39 -7.50 -2.49 6.49
N THR A 40 -7.49 -2.07 7.76
CA THR A 40 -8.71 -1.96 8.57
C THR A 40 -9.73 -1.01 7.95
N LEU A 41 -9.27 0.09 7.34
CA LEU A 41 -10.13 1.06 6.64
C LEU A 41 -10.61 0.56 5.26
N GLY A 42 -10.20 -0.62 4.81
CA GLY A 42 -10.57 -1.18 3.50
C GLY A 42 -9.88 -0.51 2.31
N VAL A 43 -8.91 0.38 2.55
CA VAL A 43 -8.14 1.06 1.50
C VAL A 43 -7.12 0.11 0.89
N LEU A 44 -6.51 -0.74 1.72
CA LEU A 44 -5.59 -1.78 1.31
C LEU A 44 -6.18 -3.16 1.56
N ARG A 45 -5.84 -4.11 0.70
CA ARG A 45 -6.10 -5.53 0.91
C ARG A 45 -4.79 -6.28 0.80
N GLU A 46 -4.63 -7.32 1.61
CA GLU A 46 -3.53 -8.27 1.45
C GLU A 46 -4.02 -9.48 0.65
N PRO A 47 -3.52 -9.69 -0.58
CA PRO A 47 -3.93 -10.83 -1.40
C PRO A 47 -3.09 -12.08 -1.12
N SER A 48 -1.89 -11.94 -0.55
CA SER A 48 -0.88 -13.02 -0.57
C SER A 48 -0.91 -13.95 0.64
N GLY A 49 -1.47 -13.54 1.79
CA GLY A 49 -1.51 -14.36 3.02
C GLY A 49 -0.14 -14.84 3.54
N LYS A 50 0.96 -14.29 3.01
CA LYS A 50 2.32 -14.74 3.33
C LYS A 50 2.81 -14.10 4.63
N LYS A 51 3.62 -14.83 5.41
CA LYS A 51 4.24 -14.29 6.63
C LYS A 51 5.36 -13.26 6.37
N TYR A 52 5.99 -13.33 5.20
CA TYR A 52 7.12 -12.48 4.80
C TYR A 52 6.91 -11.89 3.41
N ASN A 53 7.56 -10.74 3.16
CA ASN A 53 7.46 -9.96 1.91
C ASN A 53 5.99 -9.67 1.50
N ARG A 54 5.19 -9.24 2.48
CA ARG A 54 3.77 -8.94 2.30
C ARG A 54 3.62 -7.76 1.35
N VAL A 55 2.77 -7.97 0.34
CA VAL A 55 2.39 -6.96 -0.64
C VAL A 55 0.92 -6.65 -0.41
N PHE A 56 0.60 -5.37 -0.36
CA PHE A 56 -0.75 -4.87 -0.13
C PHE A 56 -1.21 -4.15 -1.38
N VAL A 57 -2.46 -4.35 -1.78
CA VAL A 57 -3.05 -3.75 -2.98
C VAL A 57 -4.15 -2.78 -2.63
N ALA A 58 -4.22 -1.67 -3.36
CA ALA A 58 -5.33 -0.74 -3.28
C ALA A 58 -6.44 -1.22 -4.23
N GLU A 59 -7.33 -2.10 -3.76
CA GLU A 59 -8.34 -2.78 -4.60
C GLU A 59 -9.26 -1.79 -5.33
N ALA A 60 -9.64 -0.68 -4.68
CA ALA A 60 -10.47 0.36 -5.30
C ALA A 60 -9.80 0.99 -6.53
N ILE A 61 -8.47 1.13 -6.50
CA ILE A 61 -7.71 1.72 -7.61
C ILE A 61 -7.55 0.70 -8.74
N PHE A 62 -7.34 -0.57 -8.40
CA PHE A 62 -7.39 -1.67 -9.37
C PHE A 62 -8.72 -1.72 -10.12
N LYS A 63 -9.85 -1.54 -9.43
CA LYS A 63 -11.19 -1.53 -10.05
C LYS A 63 -11.38 -0.38 -11.04
N ILE A 64 -10.78 0.78 -10.77
CA ILE A 64 -10.88 1.96 -11.65
C ILE A 64 -9.97 1.83 -12.89
N LEU A 65 -8.81 1.17 -12.76
CA LEU A 65 -7.86 1.00 -13.87
C LEU A 65 -8.22 -0.14 -14.83
N LEU A 66 -9.01 -1.11 -14.38
CA LEU A 66 -9.41 -2.29 -15.16
C LEU A 66 -10.88 -2.26 -15.61
N SER A 67 -11.60 -1.18 -15.33
CA SER A 67 -12.95 -0.87 -15.84
C SER A 67 -12.88 0.02 -17.06
#